data_AF-A0A349PW21-F1
#
_entry.id   AF-A0A349PW21-F1
#
_cell.length_a   1.000
_cell.length_b   1.000
_cell.length_c   1.000
_cell.angle_alpha   90.00
_cell.angle_beta   90.00
_cell.angle_gamma   90.00
#
_symmetry.space_group_name_H-M   'P 1'
#
loop_
_entity.id
_entity.type
_entity.pdbx_description
1 polymer ?
#
loop_
_entity_poly.entity_id
_entity_poly.type
_entity_poly.pdbx_seq_one_letter_code
_entity_poly.pdbx_strand_id
1 'polypeptide(L)' 'ICAELFRDIDSDTVDFVDNYDNSMKEPALLPTTFPNILVSANQGIAVGM' A
#
# COMPACT_ATOMS: atom_id res chain seq x y z
N ILE A 1 -5.66 6.92 11.87
CA ILE A 1 -5.56 6.86 10.39
C ILE A 1 -4.65 5.72 9.96
N CYS A 2 -3.38 5.64 10.39
CA CYS A 2 -2.48 4.54 9.99
C CYS A 2 -3.04 3.13 10.27
N ALA A 3 -3.78 2.93 11.37
CA ALA A 3 -4.41 1.64 11.66
C ALA A 3 -5.40 1.16 10.57
N GLU A 4 -6.08 2.06 9.87
CA GLU A 4 -7.01 1.69 8.77
C GLU A 4 -6.27 1.29 7.48
N LEU A 5 -5.01 1.68 7.32
CA LEU A 5 -4.19 1.30 6.16
C LEU A 5 -3.61 -0.12 6.30
N PHE A 6 -3.36 -0.56 7.54
CA PHE A 6 -2.80 -1.90 7.85
C PHE A 6 -3.85 -2.86 8.39
N ARG A 7 -5.12 -2.44 8.41
CA ARG A 7 -6.21 -3.27 8.89
C ARG A 7 -6.32 -4.51 8.02
N ASP A 8 -6.42 -5.68 8.66
CA ASP A 8 -6.60 -6.97 7.99
C ASP A 8 -5.44 -7.41 7.07
N ILE A 9 -4.24 -6.83 7.21
CA ILE A 9 -3.05 -7.21 6.40
C ILE A 9 -2.66 -8.69 6.53
N ASP A 10 -2.95 -9.31 7.67
CA ASP A 10 -2.68 -10.74 7.94
C ASP A 10 -3.82 -11.67 7.46
N SER A 11 -4.89 -11.12 6.87
CA SER A 11 -6.10 -11.88 6.46
C SER A 11 -6.12 -12.27 4.98
N ASP A 12 -4.95 -12.38 4.34
CA ASP A 12 -4.80 -12.77 2.92
C ASP A 12 -5.64 -11.89 1.95
N THR A 13 -5.73 -10.59 2.26
CA THR A 13 -6.57 -9.64 1.53
C THR A 13 -5.89 -9.04 0.29
N VAL A 14 -4.57 -9.15 0.20
CA VAL A 14 -3.74 -8.54 -0.84
C VAL A 14 -2.61 -9.48 -1.22
N ASP A 15 -2.16 -9.41 -2.47
CA ASP A 15 -1.03 -10.19 -2.94
C ASP A 15 0.28 -9.68 -2.33
N PHE A 16 1.14 -10.63 -1.92
CA PHE A 16 2.50 -10.34 -1.45
C PHE A 16 3.52 -10.70 -2.53
N VAL A 17 4.43 -9.77 -2.79
CA VAL A 17 5.53 -9.90 -3.75
C VAL A 17 6.87 -9.95 -3.02
N ASP A 18 7.87 -10.57 -3.62
CA ASP A 18 9.21 -10.57 -3.06
C ASP A 18 9.79 -9.14 -3.08
N ASN A 19 10.52 -8.79 -2.01
CA ASN A 19 11.19 -7.50 -1.90
C ASN A 19 12.40 -7.42 -2.85
N TYR A 20 13.05 -6.25 -2.91
CA TYR A 20 14.14 -5.97 -3.86
C TYR A 20 15.26 -7.04 -3.89
N ASP A 21 15.61 -7.61 -2.73
CA ASP A 21 16.66 -8.62 -2.59
C ASP A 21 16.13 -10.05 -2.43
N ASN A 22 14.82 -10.27 -2.54
CA ASN A 22 14.11 -11.53 -2.34
C ASN A 22 14.31 -12.17 -0.95
N SER A 23 14.70 -11.40 0.07
CA SER A 23 14.84 -11.89 1.44
C SER A 23 13.52 -11.91 2.22
N MET A 24 12.58 -11.04 1.85
CA MET A 24 11.28 -10.88 2.52
C MET A 24 10.17 -10.69 1.50
N LYS A 25 8.93 -10.81 1.95
CA LYS A 25 7.74 -10.51 1.15
C LYS A 25 7.10 -9.21 1.63
N GLU A 26 6.72 -8.37 0.69
CA GLU A 26 6.03 -7.10 0.91
C GLU A 26 4.67 -7.11 0.20
N PRO A 27 3.64 -6.50 0.78
CA PRO A 27 2.33 -6.42 0.13
C PRO A 27 2.39 -5.51 -1.10
N ALA A 28 1.82 -5.94 -2.22
CA ALA A 28 1.78 -5.13 -3.44
C ALA A 28 0.89 -3.89 -3.29
N LEU A 29 -0.15 -3.98 -2.45
CA LEU A 29 -1.08 -2.91 -2.12
C LEU A 29 -1.40 -2.95 -0.63
N LEU A 30 -1.80 -1.82 -0.05
CA LEU A 30 -2.31 -1.78 1.32
C LEU A 30 -3.83 -2.06 1.33
N PRO A 31 -4.33 -2.88 2.28
CA PRO A 31 -5.76 -3.18 2.44
C PRO A 31 -6.54 -2.00 3.04
N THR A 32 -6.51 -0.83 2.38
CA THR A 32 -7.15 0.38 2.89
C THR A 32 -8.67 0.29 2.77
N THR A 33 -9.36 0.43 3.89
CA THR A 33 -10.82 0.62 3.98
C THR A 33 -11.22 2.09 3.81
N PHE A 34 -10.25 3.00 3.96
CA PHE A 34 -10.42 4.44 3.88
C PHE A 34 -9.89 4.99 2.54
N PRO A 35 -10.66 5.83 1.81
CA PRO A 35 -10.25 6.36 0.50
C PRO A 35 -9.18 7.45 0.62
N ASN A 36 -7.95 7.04 0.94
CA ASN A 36 -6.84 7.95 1.23
C ASN A 36 -6.46 8.86 0.05
N ILE A 37 -6.64 8.42 -1.19
CA ILE A 37 -6.34 9.21 -2.39
C ILE A 37 -7.21 10.47 -2.49
N LEU A 38 -8.46 10.39 -2.03
CA LEU A 38 -9.42 11.52 -2.09
C LEU A 38 -9.28 12.46 -0.89
N VAL A 39 -8.86 11.92 0.25
CA VAL A 39 -8.81 12.68 1.51
C VAL A 39 -7.47 13.36 1.72
N SER A 40 -6.38 12.66 1.39
CA SER A 40 -5.04 13.19 1.54
C SER A 40 -4.61 13.83 0.23
N ALA A 41 -4.10 15.06 0.30
CA ALA A 41 -3.50 15.72 -0.85
C ALA A 41 -2.23 14.95 -1.26
N ASN A 42 -2.27 14.32 -2.44
CA ASN A 42 -1.12 13.63 -3.00
C ASN A 42 -0.38 14.59 -3.94
N GLN A 43 0.93 14.70 -3.78
CA GLN A 43 1.78 15.50 -4.67
C GLN A 43 2.89 14.60 -5.22
N GLY A 44 2.95 14.50 -6.54
CA GLY A 44 3.96 13.74 -7.26
C GLY A 44 4.46 14.54 -8.46
N ILE A 45 5.76 14.46 -8.72
CA ILE A 45 6.38 15.02 -9.92
C ILE A 45 7.03 13.84 -10.63
N ALA A 46 6.56 13.53 -11.82
CA ALA A 46 7.18 12.51 -12.67
C ALA A 46 7.60 13.11 -14.00
N VAL A 47 8.69 12.59 -14.53
CA VAL A 47 9.24 13.03 -15.81
C VAL A 47 8.36 12.52 -16.93
N GLY A 48 7.61 13.43 -17.57
CA GLY A 48 6.75 13.11 -18.72
C GLY A 48 5.35 12.61 -18.37
N MET A 49 4.91 12.74 -17.11
CA MET A 49 3.48 12.69 -16.76
C MET A 49 2.81 14.05 -16.92
#